data_AF-A0AA36CQ06-F1
#
_entry.id   AF-A0AA36CQ06-F1
#
_cell.length_a   1.000
_cell.length_b   1.000
_cell.length_c   1.000
_cell.angle_alpha   90.00
_cell.angle_beta   90.00
_cell.angle_gamma   90.00
#
_symmetry.space_group_name_H-M   'P 1'
#
loop_
_entity.id
_entity.type
_entity.pdbx_description
1 polymer ?
#
loop_
_entity_poly.entity_id
_entity_poly.type
_entity_poly.pdbx_seq_one_letter_code
_entity_poly.pdbx_strand_id
1 'polypeptide(L)'
;MPPKFRVDLYYDIISPYAWINFEAWLRYAKKWPVDLNLRPFYLPGIFQKTGNIPPISIPHKNEYLEKDLERLNEYWGTGLVWHEKFRTETLKKSSIYAQRFLGAVQLYEQDKLIPASRAFWRRGWVDKQSVYTDQDVLEVAKSIGLKCEKRILGSLKTEEVKNHIIDNTNHALADKAFGTPWQVVTFPDGRKECFFGCDRMHLVAQVMETAEQRELRRVAFFAVVVSTAAAIAAIITLPMLYTYIANFQSHLIIETDFCKTRSRDMWAEMRQIDTPVRQKRQYGGGSAPGYGAAPVVNSEPAPTCCGCQQGPAGPPGPPGD
;
A
#
# COMPACT_ATOMS: atom_id res chain seq x y z
N MET A 1 0.84 29.37 -1.37
CA MET A 1 1.35 28.03 -1.01
C MET A 1 0.84 27.70 0.37
N PRO A 2 0.46 26.45 0.67
CA PRO A 2 0.11 26.07 2.04
C PRO A 2 1.30 26.36 2.97
N PRO A 3 1.06 26.74 4.24
CA PRO A 3 2.14 27.01 5.19
C PRO A 3 2.98 25.74 5.35
N LYS A 4 4.28 25.87 5.09
CA LYS A 4 5.20 24.73 5.16
C LYS A 4 5.65 24.50 6.59
N PHE A 5 5.53 23.27 7.08
CA PHE A 5 6.19 22.87 8.32
C PHE A 5 7.69 22.81 8.07
N ARG A 6 8.51 23.39 8.94
CA ARG A 6 9.97 23.22 8.84
C ARG A 6 10.36 21.94 9.56
N VAL A 7 11.18 21.11 8.93
CA VAL A 7 11.71 19.89 9.53
C VAL A 7 13.23 20.00 9.57
N ASP A 8 13.80 20.16 10.76
CA ASP A 8 15.24 20.06 10.96
C ASP A 8 15.59 18.58 11.25
N LEU A 9 16.29 17.92 10.32
CA LEU A 9 16.78 16.55 10.45
C LEU A 9 18.26 16.56 10.84
N TYR A 10 18.55 16.19 12.08
CA TYR A 10 19.91 16.03 12.59
C TYR A 10 20.40 14.60 12.39
N TYR A 11 21.58 14.46 11.80
CA TYR A 11 22.12 13.15 11.46
C TYR A 11 23.64 13.06 11.51
N ASP A 12 24.12 11.84 11.77
CA ASP A 12 25.52 11.45 11.56
C ASP A 12 25.59 10.24 10.62
N ILE A 13 26.55 10.23 9.70
CA ILE A 13 26.76 9.18 8.68
C ILE A 13 27.09 7.81 9.28
N ILE A 14 27.55 7.76 10.53
CA ILE A 14 27.78 6.50 11.25
C ILE A 14 26.49 5.88 11.78
N SER A 15 25.33 6.50 11.60
CA SER A 15 24.06 5.91 12.00
C SER A 15 23.34 5.30 10.80
N PRO A 16 23.06 3.98 10.81
CA PRO A 16 22.27 3.33 9.77
C PRO A 16 20.80 3.77 9.83
N TYR A 17 20.25 3.96 11.03
CA TYR A 17 18.89 4.46 11.23
C TYR A 17 18.72 5.89 10.70
N ALA A 18 19.78 6.71 10.78
CA ALA A 18 19.74 8.06 10.24
C ALA A 18 19.69 8.04 8.71
N TRP A 19 20.36 7.09 8.05
CA TRP A 19 20.24 6.91 6.60
C TRP A 19 18.82 6.54 6.18
N ILE A 20 18.22 5.59 6.89
CA ILE A 20 16.83 5.15 6.62
C ILE A 20 15.87 6.34 6.76
N ASN A 21 15.98 7.11 7.86
CA ASN A 21 15.12 8.27 8.07
C ASN A 21 15.37 9.38 7.05
N PHE A 22 16.62 9.59 6.65
CA PHE A 22 16.99 10.52 5.58
C PHE A 22 16.31 10.16 4.26
N GLU A 23 16.39 8.90 3.82
CA GLU A 23 15.73 8.47 2.57
C GLU A 23 14.20 8.54 2.68
N ALA A 24 13.64 8.22 3.86
CA ALA A 24 12.22 8.39 4.13
C ALA A 24 11.80 9.87 3.97
N TRP A 25 12.50 10.80 4.61
CA TRP A 25 12.22 12.22 4.52
C TRP A 25 12.32 12.76 3.10
N LEU A 26 13.32 12.33 2.32
CA LEU A 26 13.43 12.73 0.91
C LEU A 26 12.26 12.23 0.05
N ARG A 27 11.65 11.09 0.40
CA ARG A 27 10.44 10.59 -0.27
C ARG A 27 9.20 11.38 0.15
N TYR A 28 9.06 11.65 1.45
CA TYR A 28 7.89 12.36 1.99
C TYR A 28 7.89 13.85 1.71
N ALA A 29 9.05 14.51 1.67
CA ALA A 29 9.16 15.94 1.36
C ALA A 29 8.67 16.31 -0.05
N LYS A 30 8.56 15.32 -0.96
CA LYS A 30 7.94 15.49 -2.28
C LYS A 30 6.41 15.54 -2.23
N LYS A 31 5.80 15.00 -1.17
CA LYS A 31 4.35 14.80 -1.04
C LYS A 31 3.74 15.68 0.05
N TRP A 32 4.49 15.94 1.11
CA TRP A 32 4.02 16.67 2.28
C TRP A 32 4.40 18.15 2.18
N PRO A 33 3.65 19.06 2.82
CA PRO A 33 3.94 20.48 2.84
C PRO A 33 5.08 20.79 3.84
N VAL A 34 6.26 20.20 3.62
CA VAL A 34 7.41 20.36 4.50
C VAL A 34 8.56 21.07 3.80
N ASP A 35 9.31 21.84 4.57
CA ASP A 35 10.63 22.33 4.21
C ASP A 35 11.69 21.55 5.00
N LEU A 36 12.38 20.65 4.32
CA LEU A 36 13.34 19.73 4.94
C LEU A 36 14.73 20.39 5.00
N ASN A 37 15.17 20.69 6.21
CA ASN A 37 16.49 21.20 6.49
C ASN A 37 17.39 20.09 7.08
N LEU A 38 18.41 19.72 6.33
CA LEU A 38 19.38 18.70 6.73
C LEU A 38 20.48 19.31 7.58
N ARG A 39 20.76 18.75 8.76
CA ARG A 39 21.76 19.24 9.71
C ARG A 39 22.75 18.14 10.10
N PRO A 40 23.89 18.03 9.39
CA PRO A 40 25.00 17.19 9.83
C PRO A 40 25.48 17.64 11.21
N PHE A 41 25.61 16.70 12.14
CA PHE A 41 26.10 16.97 13.49
C PHE A 41 27.09 15.90 13.94
N TYR A 42 27.66 16.03 15.14
CA TYR A 42 28.62 15.06 15.66
C TYR A 42 28.02 14.17 16.74
N LEU A 43 27.62 12.95 16.36
CA LEU A 43 26.93 12.02 17.26
C LEU A 43 27.75 11.64 18.51
N PRO A 44 29.08 11.38 18.44
CA PRO A 44 29.86 11.11 19.65
C PRO A 44 29.82 12.29 20.65
N GLY A 45 29.69 13.52 20.17
CA GLY A 45 29.51 14.70 21.02
C GLY A 45 28.17 14.71 21.77
N ILE A 46 27.09 14.24 21.14
CA ILE A 46 25.78 14.04 21.79
C ILE A 46 25.92 13.02 22.92
N PHE A 47 26.47 11.83 22.63
CA PHE A 47 26.64 10.77 23.64
C PHE A 47 27.46 11.23 24.85
N GLN A 48 28.56 11.95 24.60
CA GLN A 48 29.38 12.51 25.68
C GLN A 48 28.59 13.49 26.55
N LYS A 49 27.82 14.41 25.93
CA LYS A 49 27.06 15.44 26.64
C LYS A 49 25.85 14.91 27.39
N THR A 50 25.21 13.86 26.89
CA THR A 50 24.01 13.27 27.51
C THR A 50 24.31 12.07 28.40
N GLY A 51 25.56 11.59 28.45
CA GLY A 51 25.93 10.36 29.15
C GLY A 51 25.29 9.09 28.55
N ASN A 52 24.87 9.14 27.28
CA ASN A 52 24.21 8.01 26.63
C ASN A 52 25.25 7.07 26.01
N ILE A 53 24.93 5.77 25.95
CA ILE A 53 25.85 4.73 25.48
C ILE A 53 25.38 4.24 24.10
N PRO A 54 26.28 4.12 23.11
CA PRO A 54 25.92 3.59 21.80
C PRO A 54 25.26 2.20 21.90
N PRO A 55 24.10 1.96 21.28
CA PRO A 55 23.40 0.67 21.42
C PRO A 55 24.22 -0.50 20.86
N ILE A 56 25.08 -0.25 19.86
CA ILE A 56 25.96 -1.26 19.25
C ILE A 56 27.03 -1.79 20.23
N SER A 57 27.35 -1.08 21.32
CA SER A 57 28.29 -1.56 22.33
C SER A 57 27.64 -2.46 23.39
N ILE A 58 26.32 -2.64 23.35
CA ILE A 58 25.58 -3.51 24.26
C ILE A 58 25.23 -4.80 23.49
N PRO A 59 25.78 -5.98 23.85
CA PRO A 59 25.68 -7.20 23.05
C PRO A 59 24.26 -7.58 22.61
N HIS A 60 23.31 -7.64 23.56
CA HIS A 60 21.91 -7.96 23.28
C HIS A 60 21.22 -6.93 22.37
N LYS A 61 21.58 -5.65 22.49
CA LYS A 61 21.05 -4.62 21.58
C LYS A 61 21.65 -4.80 20.20
N ASN A 62 22.96 -4.99 20.09
CA ASN A 62 23.65 -5.21 18.81
C ASN A 62 23.06 -6.39 18.02
N GLU A 63 22.76 -7.51 18.67
CA GLU A 63 22.08 -8.65 18.02
C GLU A 63 20.69 -8.28 17.49
N TYR A 64 19.93 -7.46 18.23
CA TYR A 64 18.65 -6.96 17.76
C TYR A 64 18.79 -6.01 16.57
N LEU A 65 19.76 -5.08 16.61
CA LEU A 65 19.98 -4.09 15.55
C LEU A 65 20.24 -4.76 14.20
N GLU A 66 20.96 -5.88 14.19
CA GLU A 66 21.24 -6.66 12.98
C GLU A 66 19.96 -7.09 12.27
N LYS A 67 19.09 -7.83 12.98
CA LYS A 67 17.81 -8.29 12.43
C LYS A 67 16.85 -7.15 12.11
N ASP A 68 16.88 -6.08 12.91
CA ASP A 68 16.01 -4.92 12.69
C ASP A 68 16.41 -4.15 11.42
N LEU A 69 17.71 -3.93 11.22
CA LEU A 69 18.21 -3.24 10.04
C LEU A 69 18.05 -4.06 8.76
N GLU A 70 18.08 -5.39 8.83
CA GLU A 70 17.70 -6.25 7.71
C GLU A 70 16.26 -5.99 7.26
N ARG A 71 15.29 -6.03 8.20
CA ARG A 71 13.87 -5.77 7.92
C ARG A 71 13.63 -4.36 7.39
N LEU A 72 14.28 -3.38 8.01
CA LEU A 72 14.17 -1.98 7.59
C LEU A 72 14.78 -1.77 6.20
N ASN A 73 15.89 -2.45 5.89
CA ASN A 73 16.49 -2.38 4.57
C ASN A 73 15.59 -3.01 3.51
N GLU A 74 14.93 -4.13 3.80
CA GLU A 74 13.94 -4.76 2.91
C GLU A 74 12.76 -3.81 2.66
N TYR A 75 12.21 -3.21 3.72
CA TYR A 75 11.07 -2.30 3.62
C TYR A 75 11.40 -0.99 2.87
N TRP A 76 12.56 -0.37 3.18
CA TRP A 76 12.93 0.92 2.61
C TRP A 76 13.72 0.82 1.31
N GLY A 77 14.33 -0.32 1.00
CA GLY A 77 15.13 -0.53 -0.20
C GLY A 77 16.40 0.34 -0.23
N THR A 78 17.08 0.48 0.91
CA THR A 78 18.30 1.33 1.01
C THR A 78 19.55 0.65 0.43
N GLY A 79 19.58 -0.69 0.37
CA GLY A 79 20.78 -1.47 0.03
C GLY A 79 21.78 -1.59 1.18
N LEU A 80 21.36 -1.26 2.40
CA LEU A 80 22.17 -1.29 3.62
C LEU A 80 22.67 -2.70 3.92
N VAL A 81 23.96 -2.82 4.22
CA VAL A 81 24.61 -4.08 4.60
C VAL A 81 25.18 -3.95 6.01
N TRP A 82 24.65 -4.74 6.94
CA TRP A 82 25.16 -4.83 8.30
C TRP A 82 26.42 -5.70 8.35
N HIS A 83 27.61 -5.09 8.28
CA HIS A 83 28.87 -5.84 8.21
C HIS A 83 29.85 -5.49 9.34
N GLU A 84 30.55 -6.50 9.86
CA GLU A 84 31.41 -6.40 11.04
C GLU A 84 32.50 -5.32 10.93
N LYS A 85 33.17 -5.23 9.77
CA LYS A 85 34.26 -4.27 9.55
C LYS A 85 33.81 -2.83 9.85
N PHE A 86 32.77 -2.33 9.19
CA PHE A 86 32.36 -0.93 9.38
C PHE A 86 31.73 -0.71 10.75
N ARG A 87 30.97 -1.67 11.29
CA ARG A 87 30.45 -1.62 12.67
C ARG A 87 31.56 -1.42 13.69
N THR A 88 32.63 -2.21 13.59
CA THR A 88 33.78 -2.10 14.48
C THR A 88 34.50 -0.76 14.29
N GLU A 89 34.60 -0.28 13.06
CA GLU A 89 35.19 1.04 12.77
C GLU A 89 34.35 2.19 13.34
N THR A 90 33.01 2.12 13.31
CA THR A 90 32.14 3.17 13.88
C THR A 90 32.36 3.38 15.38
N LEU A 91 32.78 2.33 16.10
CA LEU A 91 33.10 2.40 17.53
C LEU A 91 34.52 2.92 17.82
N LYS A 92 35.45 2.75 16.87
CA LYS A 92 36.89 3.02 17.08
C LYS A 92 37.36 4.31 16.39
N LYS A 93 36.67 4.75 15.34
CA LYS A 93 37.07 5.86 14.48
C LYS A 93 36.03 6.97 14.56
N SER A 94 36.50 8.21 14.43
CA SER A 94 35.63 9.39 14.48
C SER A 94 35.11 9.76 13.10
N SER A 95 33.79 10.00 12.99
CA SER A 95 33.12 10.53 11.79
C SER A 95 33.45 11.99 11.48
N ILE A 96 34.29 12.65 12.28
CA ILE A 96 34.47 14.11 12.25
C ILE A 96 34.92 14.65 10.90
N TYR A 97 35.74 13.91 10.14
CA TYR A 97 36.17 14.34 8.80
C TYR A 97 34.99 14.41 7.83
N ALA A 98 34.18 13.35 7.79
CA ALA A 98 32.95 13.33 6.99
C ALA A 98 31.96 14.39 7.48
N GLN A 99 31.77 14.55 8.79
CA GLN A 99 30.85 15.55 9.33
C GLN A 99 31.28 16.98 9.01
N ARG A 100 32.57 17.32 9.14
CA ARG A 100 33.09 18.63 8.74
C ARG A 100 32.94 18.89 7.25
N PHE A 101 33.15 17.87 6.41
CA PHE A 101 32.89 18.00 4.99
C PHE A 101 31.41 18.27 4.70
N LEU A 102 30.50 17.54 5.32
CA LEU A 102 29.06 17.79 5.18
C LEU A 102 28.66 19.18 5.71
N GLY A 103 29.28 19.65 6.81
CA GLY A 103 29.11 21.01 7.31
C GLY A 103 29.59 22.08 6.34
N ALA A 104 30.76 21.88 5.73
CA ALA A 104 31.28 22.78 4.70
C ALA A 104 30.39 22.78 3.44
N VAL A 105 29.89 21.62 3.01
CA VAL A 105 28.91 21.52 1.92
C VAL A 105 27.61 22.23 2.31
N GLN A 106 27.14 22.10 3.55
CA GLN A 106 25.96 22.82 4.04
C GLN A 106 26.15 24.34 3.98
N LEU A 107 27.33 24.85 4.33
CA LEU A 107 27.65 26.29 4.31
C LEU A 107 27.81 26.86 2.89
N TYR A 108 28.49 26.14 2.01
CA TYR A 108 28.98 26.70 0.75
C TYR A 108 28.26 26.18 -0.51
N GLU A 109 27.62 25.02 -0.45
CA GLU A 109 27.01 24.38 -1.62
C GLU A 109 25.86 23.44 -1.20
N GLN A 110 24.82 24.02 -0.58
CA GLN A 110 23.72 23.27 0.06
C GLN A 110 22.99 22.32 -0.90
N ASP A 111 22.94 22.62 -2.20
CA ASP A 111 22.37 21.75 -3.24
C ASP A 111 23.10 20.39 -3.36
N LYS A 112 24.35 20.32 -2.90
CA LYS A 112 25.16 19.10 -2.87
C LYS A 112 25.09 18.32 -1.57
N LEU A 113 24.36 18.81 -0.56
CA LEU A 113 24.31 18.16 0.75
C LEU A 113 23.64 16.78 0.70
N ILE A 114 22.55 16.65 -0.07
CA ILE A 114 21.86 15.37 -0.29
C ILE A 114 22.79 14.35 -0.96
N PRO A 115 23.38 14.62 -2.14
CA PRO A 115 24.27 13.65 -2.78
C PRO A 115 25.53 13.35 -1.95
N ALA A 116 26.10 14.34 -1.26
CA ALA A 116 27.25 14.13 -0.37
C ALA A 116 26.93 13.16 0.77
N SER A 117 25.81 13.36 1.46
CA SER A 117 25.41 12.54 2.60
C SER A 117 25.12 11.10 2.15
N ARG A 118 24.38 10.95 1.05
CA ARG A 118 24.11 9.63 0.45
C ARG A 118 25.39 8.93 0.01
N ALA A 119 26.37 9.65 -0.55
CA ALA A 119 27.64 9.06 -0.96
C ALA A 119 28.42 8.49 0.24
N PHE A 120 28.49 9.19 1.37
CA PHE A 120 29.10 8.63 2.58
C PHE A 120 28.37 7.40 3.11
N TRP A 121 27.03 7.44 3.19
CA TRP A 121 26.28 6.28 3.65
C TRP A 121 26.46 5.08 2.72
N ARG A 122 26.42 5.26 1.40
CA ARG A 122 26.70 4.18 0.44
C ARG A 122 28.11 3.63 0.62
N ARG A 123 29.12 4.50 0.66
CA ARG A 123 30.51 4.11 0.83
C ARG A 123 30.73 3.26 2.07
N GLY A 124 30.17 3.67 3.21
CA GLY A 124 30.29 2.96 4.48
C GLY A 124 29.42 1.70 4.57
N TRP A 125 28.10 1.88 4.45
CA TRP A 125 27.11 0.84 4.75
C TRP A 125 26.78 -0.08 3.59
N VAL A 126 27.16 0.24 2.36
CA VAL A 126 26.92 -0.60 1.18
C VAL A 126 28.23 -1.17 0.65
N ASP A 127 29.18 -0.27 0.36
CA ASP A 127 30.41 -0.63 -0.34
C ASP A 127 31.52 -1.12 0.61
N LYS A 128 31.29 -1.06 1.93
CA LYS A 128 32.20 -1.55 2.99
C LYS A 128 33.56 -0.83 3.00
N GLN A 129 33.56 0.43 2.56
CA GLN A 129 34.72 1.30 2.45
C GLN A 129 34.82 2.26 3.65
N SER A 130 36.01 2.83 3.86
CA SER A 130 36.27 3.77 4.95
C SER A 130 35.59 5.13 4.73
N VAL A 131 35.25 5.84 5.79
CA VAL A 131 34.68 7.21 5.75
C VAL A 131 35.36 8.15 6.74
N TYR A 132 36.54 7.78 7.22
CA TYR A 132 37.15 8.34 8.43
C TYR A 132 38.42 9.16 8.17
N THR A 133 38.84 9.30 6.91
CA THR A 133 40.10 9.94 6.52
C THR A 133 39.91 11.10 5.55
N ASP A 134 40.92 11.96 5.42
CA ASP A 134 40.96 13.03 4.42
C ASP A 134 40.81 12.44 2.99
N GLN A 135 41.41 11.27 2.73
CA GLN A 135 41.29 10.58 1.44
C GLN A 135 39.86 10.14 1.13
N ASP A 136 39.13 9.63 2.12
CA ASP A 136 37.72 9.25 1.95
C ASP A 136 36.85 10.46 1.58
N VAL A 137 37.12 11.62 2.20
CA VAL A 137 36.46 12.88 1.88
C VAL A 137 36.73 13.32 0.45
N LEU A 138 37.99 13.22 -0.01
CA LEU A 138 38.37 13.55 -1.40
C LEU A 138 37.65 12.67 -2.43
N GLU A 139 37.51 11.37 -2.15
CA GLU A 139 36.80 10.45 -3.04
C GLU A 139 35.31 10.79 -3.14
N VAL A 140 34.67 11.10 -2.01
CA VAL A 140 33.27 11.57 -2.02
C VAL A 140 33.13 12.90 -2.75
N ALA A 141 34.02 13.87 -2.50
CA ALA A 141 34.01 15.17 -3.18
C ALA A 141 34.05 15.04 -4.71
N LYS A 142 34.92 14.16 -5.22
CA LYS A 142 35.03 13.86 -6.66
C LYS A 142 33.75 13.25 -7.24
N SER A 143 33.05 12.41 -6.48
CA SER A 143 31.86 11.70 -6.95
C SER A 143 30.60 12.58 -7.08
N ILE A 144 30.54 13.70 -6.35
CA ILE A 144 29.32 14.54 -6.27
C ILE A 144 29.38 15.80 -7.13
N GLY A 145 30.53 16.06 -7.77
CA GLY A 145 30.74 17.18 -8.68
C GLY A 145 30.50 18.54 -8.02
N LEU A 146 31.32 18.90 -7.03
CA LEU A 146 31.27 20.18 -6.33
C LEU A 146 31.68 21.33 -7.27
N LYS A 147 30.96 22.46 -7.22
CA LYS A 147 31.34 23.71 -7.91
C LYS A 147 32.49 24.40 -7.19
N CYS A 148 32.46 24.38 -5.85
CA CYS A 148 33.41 25.09 -4.99
C CYS A 148 34.41 24.15 -4.29
N GLU A 149 34.83 23.08 -4.95
CA GLU A 149 35.63 21.99 -4.36
C GLU A 149 36.85 22.49 -3.58
N LYS A 150 37.70 23.35 -4.18
CA LYS A 150 38.90 23.88 -3.52
C LYS A 150 38.58 24.64 -2.23
N ARG A 151 37.52 25.44 -2.22
CA ARG A 151 37.08 26.19 -1.04
C ARG A 151 36.58 25.25 0.04
N ILE A 152 35.74 24.28 -0.32
CA ILE A 152 35.17 23.30 0.62
C ILE A 152 36.30 22.49 1.26
N LEU A 153 37.19 21.89 0.47
CA LEU A 153 38.30 21.08 0.98
C LEU A 153 39.30 21.90 1.80
N GLY A 154 39.59 23.15 1.39
CA GLY A 154 40.44 24.06 2.16
C GLY A 154 39.82 24.50 3.50
N SER A 155 38.50 24.51 3.60
CA SER A 155 37.78 24.98 4.79
C SER A 155 37.63 23.93 5.90
N LEU A 156 37.87 22.64 5.64
CA LEU A 156 37.53 21.54 6.56
C LEU A 156 38.17 21.64 7.94
N LYS A 157 39.33 22.28 8.06
CA LYS A 157 40.07 22.45 9.32
C LYS A 157 39.96 23.86 9.90
N THR A 158 39.18 24.74 9.27
CA THR A 158 38.94 26.12 9.74
C THR A 158 37.99 26.14 10.93
N GLU A 159 38.07 27.20 11.74
CA GLU A 159 37.16 27.38 12.87
C GLU A 159 35.71 27.57 12.43
N GLU A 160 35.45 28.18 11.27
CA GLU A 160 34.10 28.34 10.72
C GLU A 160 33.37 26.99 10.57
N VAL A 161 33.99 26.02 9.88
CA VAL A 161 33.39 24.69 9.67
C VAL A 161 33.33 23.87 10.96
N LYS A 162 34.34 24.00 11.83
CA LYS A 162 34.32 23.34 13.15
C LYS A 162 33.16 23.84 14.00
N ASN A 163 33.04 25.17 14.12
CA ASN A 163 31.99 25.81 14.89
C ASN A 163 30.62 25.50 14.31
N HIS A 164 30.48 25.45 12.99
CA HIS A 164 29.22 25.06 12.35
C HIS A 164 28.73 23.65 12.76
N ILE A 165 29.62 22.67 12.85
CA ILE A 165 29.26 21.32 13.36
C ILE A 165 28.99 21.33 14.86
N ILE A 166 29.74 22.12 15.63
CA ILE A 166 29.49 22.31 17.06
C ILE A 166 28.11 22.94 17.28
N ASP A 167 27.75 23.95 16.51
CA ASP A 167 26.48 24.67 16.58
C ASP A 167 25.32 23.75 16.19
N ASN A 168 25.43 22.99 15.11
CA ASN A 168 24.43 21.96 14.77
C ASN A 168 24.25 20.94 15.91
N THR A 169 25.35 20.52 16.54
CA THR A 169 25.31 19.59 17.69
C THR A 169 24.65 20.24 18.91
N ASN A 170 24.97 21.49 19.21
CA ASN A 170 24.40 22.25 20.33
C ASN A 170 22.92 22.56 20.11
N HIS A 171 22.50 22.86 18.88
CA HIS A 171 21.08 23.03 18.55
C HIS A 171 20.29 21.74 18.81
N ALA A 172 20.81 20.59 18.38
CA ALA A 172 20.17 19.30 18.69
C ALA A 172 20.08 19.06 20.20
N LEU A 173 21.14 19.35 20.96
CA LEU A 173 21.15 19.23 22.43
C LEU A 173 20.13 20.18 23.11
N ALA A 174 19.99 21.40 22.60
CA ALA A 174 18.99 22.37 23.09
C ALA A 174 17.57 21.83 22.91
N ASP A 175 17.31 21.15 21.79
CA ASP A 175 16.07 20.43 21.50
C ASP A 175 16.02 19.04 22.18
N LYS A 176 16.90 18.74 23.14
CA LYS A 176 16.96 17.52 23.96
C LYS A 176 17.33 16.23 23.22
N ALA A 177 18.04 16.33 22.10
CA ALA A 177 18.55 15.16 21.39
C ALA A 177 19.51 14.34 22.25
N PHE A 178 19.30 13.02 22.28
CA PHE A 178 20.15 12.04 22.96
C PHE A 178 20.76 11.00 22.01
N GLY A 179 20.52 11.16 20.70
CA GLY A 179 20.98 10.25 19.65
C GLY A 179 20.58 10.76 18.27
N THR A 180 20.65 9.88 17.28
CA THR A 180 20.31 10.17 15.88
C THR A 180 19.54 9.00 15.24
N PRO A 181 18.67 9.24 14.24
CA PRO A 181 18.23 10.54 13.74
C PRO A 181 17.38 11.29 14.77
N TRP A 182 17.55 12.61 14.81
CA TRP A 182 16.71 13.51 15.60
C TRP A 182 16.00 14.47 14.67
N GLN A 183 14.68 14.57 14.80
CA GLN A 183 13.83 15.36 13.94
C GLN A 183 13.15 16.43 14.78
N VAL A 184 13.16 17.67 14.32
CA VAL A 184 12.43 18.77 14.95
C VAL A 184 11.47 19.35 13.92
N VAL A 185 10.18 19.13 14.16
CA VAL A 185 9.08 19.65 13.33
C VAL A 185 8.64 20.97 13.94
N THR A 186 8.85 22.07 13.22
CA THR A 186 8.39 23.40 13.58
C THR A 186 7.12 23.72 12.80
N PHE A 187 6.04 23.97 13.54
CA PHE A 187 4.73 24.31 13.03
C PHE A 187 4.66 25.78 12.60
N PRO A 188 3.67 26.16 11.76
CA PRO A 188 3.49 27.54 11.32
C PRO A 188 3.24 28.54 12.46
N ASP A 189 2.71 28.08 13.60
CA ASP A 189 2.49 28.85 14.83
C ASP A 189 3.76 28.98 15.71
N GLY A 190 4.89 28.41 15.28
CA GLY A 190 6.15 28.39 16.02
C GLY A 190 6.30 27.25 17.02
N ARG A 191 5.25 26.43 17.22
CA ARG A 191 5.33 25.25 18.10
C ARG A 191 6.32 24.25 17.52
N LYS A 192 7.06 23.56 18.40
CA LYS A 192 8.03 22.53 18.02
C LYS A 192 7.63 21.18 18.60
N GLU A 193 7.75 20.14 17.79
CA GLU A 193 7.68 18.75 18.23
C GLU A 193 8.93 17.99 17.80
N CYS A 194 9.47 17.16 18.68
CA CYS A 194 10.70 16.43 18.44
C CYS A 194 10.46 14.92 18.36
N PHE A 195 11.14 14.24 17.43
CA PHE A 195 11.02 12.81 17.21
C PHE A 195 12.41 12.16 17.06
N PHE A 196 12.61 11.06 17.78
CA PHE A 196 13.81 10.24 17.70
C PHE A 196 13.56 8.96 16.89
N GLY A 197 14.52 8.58 16.04
CA GLY A 197 14.48 7.33 15.30
C GLY A 197 13.82 7.43 13.92
N CYS A 198 13.96 6.38 13.11
CA CYS A 198 13.38 6.32 11.76
C CYS A 198 11.93 5.84 11.71
N ASP A 199 11.38 5.47 12.86
CA ASP A 199 10.13 4.73 13.06
C ASP A 199 8.99 5.62 13.58
N ARG A 200 9.13 6.95 13.46
CA ARG A 200 8.15 7.95 13.94
C ARG A 200 7.43 8.71 12.83
N MET A 201 7.70 8.39 11.56
CA MET A 201 7.11 9.11 10.42
C MET A 201 5.56 9.13 10.43
N HIS A 202 4.93 8.06 10.92
CA HIS A 202 3.47 8.00 11.07
C HIS A 202 2.94 8.96 12.15
N LEU A 203 3.65 9.10 13.26
CA LEU A 203 3.31 10.08 14.30
C LEU A 203 3.53 11.50 13.80
N VAL A 204 4.64 11.74 13.09
CA VAL A 204 4.91 13.04 12.44
C VAL A 204 3.77 13.42 11.50
N ALA A 205 3.30 12.48 10.66
CA ALA A 205 2.15 12.70 9.80
C ALA A 205 0.88 13.04 10.60
N GLN A 206 0.64 12.34 11.70
CA GLN A 206 -0.53 12.54 12.55
C GLN A 206 -0.55 13.91 13.22
N VAL A 207 0.59 14.43 13.67
CA VAL A 207 0.65 15.73 14.36
C VAL A 207 0.60 16.90 13.38
N MET A 208 1.06 16.68 12.14
CA MET A 208 0.92 17.63 11.04
C MET A 208 -0.48 17.63 10.40
N GLU A 209 -1.32 16.63 10.71
CA GLU A 209 -2.68 16.53 10.21
C GLU A 209 -3.55 17.66 10.77
N THR A 210 -4.12 18.46 9.88
CA THR A 210 -5.08 19.50 10.25
C THR A 210 -6.45 18.90 10.62
N ALA A 211 -7.25 19.62 11.40
CA ALA A 211 -8.61 19.19 11.75
C ALA A 211 -9.47 18.96 10.49
N GLU A 212 -9.35 19.83 9.49
CA GLU A 212 -10.04 19.70 8.20
C GLU A 212 -9.67 18.41 7.48
N GLN A 213 -8.37 18.08 7.39
CA GLN A 213 -7.91 16.82 6.77
C GLN A 213 -8.46 15.59 7.50
N ARG A 214 -8.52 15.64 8.84
CA ARG A 214 -9.07 14.55 9.64
C ARG A 214 -10.57 14.35 9.39
N GLU A 215 -11.33 15.43 9.29
CA GLU A 215 -12.77 15.37 8.96
C GLU A 215 -13.00 14.88 7.52
N LEU A 216 -12.25 15.40 6.54
CA LEU A 216 -12.32 14.92 5.16
C LEU A 216 -12.01 13.42 5.05
N ARG A 217 -11.04 12.91 5.82
CA ARG A 217 -10.73 11.47 5.86
C ARG A 217 -11.88 10.64 6.40
N ARG A 218 -12.57 11.12 7.44
CA ARG A 218 -13.75 10.46 8.02
C ARG A 218 -14.91 10.44 7.02
N VAL A 219 -15.21 11.59 6.42
CA VAL A 219 -16.27 11.70 5.40
C VAL A 219 -15.98 10.79 4.21
N ALA A 220 -14.74 10.79 3.70
CA ALA A 220 -14.34 9.91 2.60
C ALA A 220 -14.48 8.43 2.97
N PHE A 221 -14.11 8.03 4.18
CA PHE A 221 -14.27 6.65 4.65
C PHE A 221 -15.75 6.23 4.66
N PHE A 222 -16.64 7.05 5.24
CA PHE A 222 -18.08 6.75 5.24
C PHE A 222 -18.67 6.74 3.83
N ALA A 223 -18.27 7.67 2.97
CA ALA A 223 -18.72 7.70 1.58
C ALA A 223 -18.35 6.42 0.81
N VAL A 224 -17.12 5.94 0.99
CA VAL A 224 -16.66 4.69 0.38
C VAL A 224 -17.45 3.49 0.92
N VAL A 225 -17.65 3.40 2.24
CA VAL A 225 -18.44 2.30 2.86
C VAL A 225 -19.89 2.27 2.36
N VAL A 226 -20.54 3.44 2.28
CA VAL A 226 -21.92 3.53 1.77
C VAL A 226 -21.96 3.17 0.28
N SER A 227 -21.00 3.64 -0.52
CA SER A 227 -20.93 3.33 -1.94
C SER A 227 -20.69 1.84 -2.20
N THR A 228 -19.81 1.19 -1.43
CA THR A 228 -19.55 -0.25 -1.59
C THR A 228 -20.76 -1.08 -1.15
N ALA A 229 -21.43 -0.72 -0.05
CA ALA A 229 -22.66 -1.36 0.38
C ALA A 229 -23.78 -1.25 -0.67
N ALA A 230 -23.96 -0.07 -1.26
CA ALA A 230 -24.95 0.15 -2.32
C ALA A 230 -24.65 -0.67 -3.58
N ALA A 231 -23.37 -0.75 -3.99
CA ALA A 231 -22.95 -1.56 -5.12
C ALA A 231 -23.20 -3.06 -4.88
N ILE A 232 -22.84 -3.57 -3.69
CA ILE A 232 -23.08 -4.96 -3.31
C ILE A 232 -24.59 -5.26 -3.28
N ALA A 233 -25.40 -4.35 -2.70
CA ALA A 233 -26.84 -4.50 -2.68
C ALA A 233 -27.39 -4.61 -4.11
N ALA A 234 -27.02 -3.71 -5.02
CA ALA A 234 -27.45 -3.75 -6.41
C ALA A 234 -27.05 -5.06 -7.13
N ILE A 235 -25.82 -5.53 -6.91
CA ILE A 235 -25.31 -6.79 -7.50
C ILE A 235 -26.12 -8.00 -7.03
N ILE A 236 -26.65 -7.99 -5.81
CA ILE A 236 -27.46 -9.11 -5.27
C ILE A 236 -28.94 -8.94 -5.64
N THR A 237 -29.49 -7.74 -5.47
CA THR A 237 -30.93 -7.50 -5.66
C THR A 237 -31.35 -7.58 -7.11
N LEU A 238 -30.51 -7.17 -8.06
CA LEU A 238 -30.85 -7.21 -9.48
C LEU A 238 -31.06 -8.66 -9.98
N PRO A 239 -30.13 -9.62 -9.80
CA PRO A 239 -30.36 -11.02 -10.18
C PRO A 239 -31.52 -11.68 -9.45
N MET A 240 -31.71 -11.38 -8.16
CA MET A 240 -32.86 -11.89 -7.39
C MET A 240 -34.18 -11.39 -7.98
N LEU A 241 -34.26 -10.11 -8.33
CA LEU A 241 -35.44 -9.51 -8.95
C LEU A 241 -35.71 -10.11 -10.34
N TYR A 242 -34.67 -10.28 -11.17
CA TYR A 242 -34.82 -10.92 -12.48
C TYR A 242 -35.32 -12.37 -12.37
N THR A 243 -34.74 -13.15 -11.44
CA THR A 243 -35.20 -14.53 -11.18
C THR A 243 -36.64 -14.56 -10.70
N TYR A 244 -37.03 -13.63 -9.83
CA TYR A 244 -38.41 -13.52 -9.35
C TYR A 244 -39.39 -13.21 -10.48
N ILE A 245 -39.07 -12.22 -11.33
CA ILE A 245 -39.90 -11.85 -12.48
C ILE A 245 -40.02 -13.02 -13.46
N ALA A 246 -38.92 -13.71 -13.76
CA ALA A 246 -38.93 -14.86 -14.68
C ALA A 246 -39.81 -16.01 -14.17
N ASN A 247 -39.75 -16.31 -12.87
CA ASN A 247 -40.61 -17.33 -12.25
C ASN A 247 -42.09 -16.92 -12.29
N PHE A 248 -42.38 -15.66 -11.98
CA PHE A 248 -43.74 -15.13 -11.99
C PHE A 248 -44.36 -15.15 -13.40
N GLN A 249 -43.59 -14.74 -14.42
CA GLN A 249 -44.03 -14.81 -15.82
C GLN A 249 -44.31 -16.25 -16.26
N SER A 250 -43.43 -17.19 -15.91
CA SER A 250 -43.63 -18.61 -16.23
C SER A 250 -44.92 -19.15 -15.60
N HIS A 251 -45.21 -18.82 -14.34
CA HIS A 251 -46.43 -19.22 -13.66
C HIS A 251 -47.69 -18.64 -14.32
N LEU A 252 -47.68 -17.35 -14.68
CA LEU A 252 -48.82 -16.72 -15.36
C LEU A 252 -49.08 -17.31 -16.75
N ILE A 253 -48.03 -17.61 -17.52
CA ILE A 253 -48.15 -18.26 -18.83
C ILE A 253 -48.82 -19.62 -18.67
N ILE A 254 -48.35 -20.43 -17.72
CA ILE A 254 -48.91 -21.77 -17.45
C ILE A 254 -50.40 -21.68 -17.10
N GLU A 255 -50.78 -20.80 -16.16
CA GLU A 255 -52.18 -20.62 -15.75
C GLU A 255 -53.07 -20.14 -16.92
N THR A 256 -52.54 -19.23 -17.75
CA THR A 256 -53.25 -18.70 -18.91
C THR A 256 -53.47 -19.79 -19.96
N ASP A 257 -52.45 -20.58 -20.27
CA ASP A 257 -52.53 -21.68 -21.22
C ASP A 257 -53.43 -22.80 -20.71
N PHE A 258 -53.40 -23.09 -19.40
CA PHE A 258 -54.32 -24.01 -18.74
C PHE A 258 -55.78 -23.56 -18.90
N CYS A 259 -56.08 -22.28 -18.60
CA CYS A 259 -57.41 -21.71 -18.78
C CYS A 259 -57.88 -21.75 -20.24
N LYS A 260 -56.98 -21.42 -21.18
CA LYS A 260 -57.28 -21.45 -22.61
C LYS A 260 -57.60 -22.87 -23.08
N THR A 261 -56.80 -23.84 -22.67
CA THR A 261 -57.01 -25.26 -23.01
C THR A 261 -58.33 -25.76 -22.45
N ARG A 262 -58.59 -25.51 -21.16
CA ARG A 262 -59.85 -25.89 -20.51
C ARG A 262 -61.08 -25.26 -21.17
N SER A 263 -60.98 -23.98 -21.56
CA SER A 263 -62.07 -23.31 -22.28
C SER A 263 -62.34 -23.95 -23.65
N ARG A 264 -61.29 -24.33 -24.38
CA ARG A 264 -61.39 -24.99 -25.68
C ARG A 264 -62.03 -26.37 -25.55
N ASP A 265 -61.66 -27.12 -24.52
CA ASP A 265 -62.20 -28.45 -24.26
C ASP A 265 -63.70 -28.37 -23.88
N MET A 266 -64.10 -27.44 -23.02
CA MET A 266 -65.52 -27.19 -22.72
C MET A 266 -66.33 -26.81 -23.98
N TRP A 267 -65.77 -25.96 -24.85
CA TRP A 267 -66.40 -25.59 -26.13
C TRP A 267 -66.48 -26.76 -27.12
N ALA A 268 -65.57 -27.74 -27.02
CA ALA A 268 -65.61 -28.95 -27.82
C ALA A 268 -66.71 -29.90 -27.32
N GLU A 269 -66.86 -30.07 -26.01
CA GLU A 269 -67.95 -30.85 -25.41
C GLU A 269 -69.33 -30.27 -25.73
N MET A 270 -69.51 -28.94 -25.62
CA MET A 270 -70.77 -28.27 -25.97
C MET A 270 -71.16 -28.53 -27.44
N ARG A 271 -70.18 -28.52 -28.36
CA ARG A 271 -70.41 -28.81 -29.78
C ARG A 271 -70.85 -30.25 -30.04
N GLN A 272 -70.39 -31.22 -29.24
CA GLN A 272 -70.84 -32.61 -29.36
C GLN A 272 -72.28 -32.79 -28.90
N ILE A 273 -72.77 -31.96 -27.96
CA ILE A 273 -74.16 -31.96 -27.51
C ILE A 273 -75.08 -31.29 -28.54
N ASP A 274 -74.59 -30.27 -29.26
CA ASP A 274 -75.37 -29.50 -30.24
C ASP A 274 -75.50 -30.21 -31.61
N THR A 275 -74.70 -31.25 -31.88
CA THR A 275 -74.91 -32.14 -33.03
C THR A 275 -75.94 -33.24 -32.69
N PRO A 276 -77.10 -33.30 -33.36
CA PRO A 276 -78.09 -34.33 -33.10
C PRO A 276 -77.57 -35.68 -33.62
N VAL A 277 -77.13 -36.55 -32.70
CA VAL A 277 -76.87 -37.95 -33.02
C VAL A 277 -78.22 -38.64 -33.26
N ARG A 278 -78.66 -38.69 -34.52
CA ARG A 278 -79.77 -39.56 -34.94
C ARG A 278 -79.28 -41.00 -34.98
N GLN A 279 -79.37 -41.73 -33.87
CA GLN A 279 -79.18 -43.18 -33.85
C GLN A 279 -80.31 -43.86 -34.65
N LYS A 280 -79.96 -44.51 -35.76
CA LYS A 280 -80.87 -45.38 -36.53
C LYS A 280 -80.88 -46.76 -35.86
N ARG A 281 -82.01 -47.17 -35.28
CA ARG A 281 -82.21 -48.54 -34.76
C ARG A 281 -82.18 -49.52 -35.93
N GLN A 282 -81.26 -50.48 -35.92
CA GLN A 282 -81.31 -51.65 -36.81
C GLN A 282 -81.26 -52.91 -35.96
N TYR A 283 -82.25 -53.78 -36.17
CA TYR A 283 -82.47 -55.04 -35.48
C TYR A 283 -81.88 -56.16 -36.34
N GLY A 284 -81.02 -57.01 -35.77
CA GLY A 284 -80.71 -58.33 -36.34
C GLY A 284 -79.24 -58.75 -36.31
N GLY A 285 -78.93 -59.73 -35.45
CA GLY A 285 -78.07 -60.87 -35.81
C GLY A 285 -76.60 -60.88 -35.37
N GLY A 286 -76.35 -61.41 -34.17
CA GLY A 286 -75.32 -62.46 -33.97
C GLY A 286 -73.86 -62.08 -33.73
N SER A 287 -73.33 -62.59 -32.60
CA SER A 287 -71.92 -62.90 -32.25
C SER A 287 -71.08 -61.80 -31.57
N ALA A 288 -70.84 -61.98 -30.26
CA ALA A 288 -69.76 -61.34 -29.48
C ALA A 288 -68.49 -62.22 -29.52
N PRO A 289 -67.33 -61.84 -28.93
CA PRO A 289 -66.88 -60.53 -28.45
C PRO A 289 -65.49 -60.13 -29.03
N GLY A 290 -65.27 -58.85 -29.30
CA GLY A 290 -63.94 -58.33 -29.62
C GLY A 290 -63.69 -57.05 -28.85
N TYR A 291 -62.74 -57.09 -27.91
CA TYR A 291 -62.26 -55.93 -27.16
C TYR A 291 -61.68 -54.90 -28.15
N GLY A 292 -62.51 -53.94 -28.56
CA GLY A 292 -62.16 -52.85 -29.46
C GLY A 292 -62.21 -51.53 -28.70
N ALA A 293 -61.07 -50.86 -28.65
CA ALA A 293 -60.81 -49.62 -27.94
C ALA A 293 -61.88 -48.54 -28.16
N ALA A 294 -62.26 -47.86 -27.08
CA ALA A 294 -62.91 -46.55 -27.18
C ALA A 294 -61.93 -45.57 -27.84
N PRO A 295 -62.42 -44.59 -28.65
CA PRO A 295 -61.53 -43.60 -29.23
C PRO A 295 -61.00 -42.71 -28.11
N VAL A 296 -59.70 -42.80 -27.84
CA VAL A 296 -58.98 -41.87 -26.98
C VAL A 296 -58.93 -40.53 -27.72
N VAL A 297 -59.76 -39.57 -27.29
CA VAL A 297 -59.61 -38.17 -27.68
C VAL A 297 -58.87 -37.50 -26.52
N ASN A 298 -57.69 -36.93 -26.81
CA ASN A 298 -56.67 -36.40 -25.89
C ASN A 298 -55.87 -37.47 -25.12
N SER A 299 -54.85 -38.04 -25.76
CA SER A 299 -53.68 -38.54 -25.04
C SER A 299 -52.95 -37.36 -24.39
N GLU A 300 -52.76 -37.37 -23.06
CA GLU A 300 -51.86 -36.47 -22.36
C GLU A 300 -50.48 -36.48 -23.04
N PRO A 301 -49.85 -35.32 -23.31
CA PRO A 301 -48.47 -35.33 -23.74
C PRO A 301 -47.61 -35.87 -22.59
N ALA A 302 -46.80 -36.89 -22.88
CA ALA A 302 -45.81 -37.41 -21.94
C ALA A 302 -44.95 -36.26 -21.37
N PRO A 303 -44.58 -36.30 -20.07
CA PRO A 303 -43.82 -35.23 -19.44
C PRO A 303 -42.48 -35.10 -20.16
N THR A 304 -42.36 -34.08 -21.00
CA THR A 304 -41.13 -33.80 -21.73
C THR A 304 -40.26 -32.99 -20.79
N CYS A 305 -39.36 -33.66 -20.06
CA CYS A 305 -38.30 -32.98 -19.34
C CYS A 305 -37.51 -32.10 -20.32
N CYS A 306 -37.46 -30.79 -20.06
CA CYS A 306 -36.59 -29.87 -20.80
C CYS A 306 -35.14 -30.35 -20.67
N GLY A 307 -34.57 -30.87 -21.77
CA GLY A 307 -33.14 -31.16 -21.83
C GLY A 307 -32.35 -29.87 -21.81
N CYS A 308 -31.54 -29.68 -20.77
CA CYS A 308 -30.39 -28.79 -20.83
C CYS A 308 -29.52 -29.26 -22.01
N GLN A 309 -29.38 -28.43 -23.05
CA GLN A 309 -28.44 -28.68 -24.14
C GLN A 309 -27.02 -28.65 -23.56
N GLN A 310 -26.45 -29.84 -23.34
CA GLN A 310 -25.02 -30.00 -23.09
C GLN A 310 -24.32 -29.75 -24.43
N GLY A 311 -23.44 -28.74 -24.49
CA GLY A 311 -22.65 -28.45 -25.69
C GLY A 311 -21.74 -29.63 -26.08
N PRO A 312 -21.27 -29.70 -27.33
CA PRO A 312 -20.40 -30.77 -27.79
C PRO A 312 -19.10 -30.82 -26.95
N ALA A 313 -18.54 -32.03 -26.80
CA ALA A 313 -17.27 -32.23 -26.11
C ALA A 313 -16.15 -31.43 -26.80
N GLY A 314 -15.32 -30.74 -25.98
CA GLY A 314 -14.17 -30.00 -26.47
C GLY A 314 -13.11 -30.90 -27.11
N PRO A 315 -12.25 -30.37 -27.99
CA PRO A 315 -11.22 -31.15 -28.65
C PRO A 315 -10.20 -31.73 -27.64
N PRO A 316 -9.58 -32.89 -27.94
CA PRO A 316 -8.51 -33.46 -27.10
C PRO A 316 -7.35 -32.48 -26.93
N GLY A 317 -6.81 -32.40 -25.72
CA GLY A 317 -5.61 -31.60 -25.44
C GLY A 317 -4.36 -32.14 -26.15
N PRO A 318 -3.33 -31.30 -26.34
CA PRO A 318 -2.08 -31.74 -26.96
C PRO A 318 -1.38 -32.83 -26.12
N PRO A 319 -0.59 -33.72 -26.76
CA PRO A 319 0.21 -34.72 -26.05
C PRO A 319 1.15 -34.02 -25.04
N GLY A 320 1.18 -34.52 -23.81
CA GLY A 320 2.08 -33.99 -22.78
C GLY A 320 3.54 -34.35 -23.09
N ASP A 321 4.43 -33.38 -22.91
CA ASP A 321 5.89 -33.55 -22.88
C ASP A 321 6.37 -34.10 -21.52
#